data_AF-A0A2D8MPW2-F1
#
_entry.id   AF-A0A2D8MPW2-F1
#
_cell.length_a   1.000
_cell.length_b   1.000
_cell.length_c   1.000
_cell.angle_alpha   90.00
_cell.angle_beta   90.00
_cell.angle_gamma   90.00
#
_symmetry.space_group_name_H-M   'P 1'
#
loop_
_entity.id
_entity.type
_entity.pdbx_description
1 polymer ?
#
loop_
_entity_poly.entity_id
_entity_poly.type
_entity_poly.pdbx_seq_one_letter_code
_entity_poly.pdbx_strand_id
1 'polypeptide(L)'
;MNRLRPLLIFQFFTALCFAEFEKDFQLKLILAEPGDTIKLESGLFPILGTLSMEGKEDIVIRGAGMNGTILSFAGQVEGAQGLSITNCTNITLEDFTVQDAKGDAIKCQYVNGITFRRVKAQWLGG
;
A
#
# COMPACT_ATOMS: atom_id res chain seq x y z
N MET A 1 34.08 27.49 -4.23
CA MET A 1 33.21 27.04 -3.12
C MET A 1 31.78 26.92 -3.64
N ASN A 2 31.42 25.73 -4.12
CA ASN A 2 30.09 25.46 -4.68
C ASN A 2 29.06 25.46 -3.55
N ARG A 3 28.21 26.49 -3.49
CA ARG A 3 27.01 26.46 -2.65
C ARG A 3 26.05 25.46 -3.28
N LEU A 4 26.00 24.25 -2.72
CA LEU A 4 24.93 23.29 -3.02
C LEU A 4 23.58 24.00 -2.81
N ARG A 5 22.76 24.01 -3.86
CA ARG A 5 21.42 24.60 -3.83
C ARG A 5 20.56 23.85 -2.80
N PRO A 6 19.90 24.53 -1.86
CA PRO A 6 19.09 23.87 -0.81
C PRO A 6 17.91 23.05 -1.37
N LEU A 7 17.50 23.31 -2.62
CA LEU A 7 16.45 22.56 -3.32
C LEU A 7 16.82 21.09 -3.59
N LEU A 8 18.11 20.78 -3.76
CA LEU A 8 18.56 19.41 -4.07
C LEU A 8 18.52 18.49 -2.83
N ILE A 9 18.69 19.07 -1.63
CA ILE A 9 18.70 18.31 -0.36
C ILE A 9 17.26 17.96 0.07
N PHE A 10 16.30 18.85 -0.19
CA PHE A 10 14.90 18.62 0.15
C PHE A 10 14.24 17.53 -0.71
N GLN A 11 14.53 17.50 -2.02
CA GLN A 11 14.00 16.47 -2.94
C GLN A 11 14.55 15.07 -2.63
N PHE A 12 15.78 14.97 -2.12
CA PHE A 12 16.40 13.69 -1.79
C PHE A 12 15.84 13.07 -0.49
N PHE A 13 15.46 13.90 0.48
CA PHE A 13 14.93 13.45 1.76
C PHE A 13 13.52 12.84 1.62
N THR A 14 12.65 13.44 0.82
CA THR A 14 11.29 12.92 0.58
C THR A 14 11.28 11.57 -0.13
N ALA A 15 12.15 11.39 -1.13
CA ALA A 15 12.24 10.12 -1.86
C ALA A 15 12.71 8.96 -0.98
N LEU A 16 13.60 9.21 -0.02
CA LEU A 16 14.11 8.19 0.90
C LEU A 16 13.01 7.68 1.85
N CYS A 17 12.20 8.59 2.42
CA CYS A 17 11.11 8.24 3.33
C CYS A 17 10.02 7.39 2.66
N PHE A 18 9.73 7.62 1.37
CA PHE A 18 8.71 6.83 0.66
C PHE A 18 9.20 5.41 0.36
N ALA A 19 10.46 5.25 -0.04
CA ALA A 19 11.07 3.94 -0.23
C ALA A 19 11.16 3.13 1.09
N GLU A 20 11.28 3.81 2.23
CA GLU A 20 11.24 3.19 3.56
C GLU A 20 9.82 2.70 3.89
N PHE A 21 8.78 3.51 3.65
CA PHE A 21 7.40 3.10 3.90
C PHE A 21 7.00 1.85 3.11
N GLU A 22 7.27 1.81 1.80
CA GLU A 22 6.92 0.66 0.95
C GLU A 22 7.56 -0.63 1.48
N LYS A 23 8.86 -0.58 1.83
CA LYS A 23 9.59 -1.72 2.37
C LYS A 23 9.05 -2.16 3.73
N ASP A 24 8.81 -1.22 4.63
CA ASP A 24 8.31 -1.50 5.96
C ASP A 24 6.91 -2.10 5.91
N PHE A 25 6.04 -1.56 5.06
CA PHE A 25 4.69 -2.07 4.92
C PHE A 25 4.71 -3.46 4.26
N GLN A 26 5.49 -3.66 3.21
CA GLN A 26 5.66 -4.98 2.59
C GLN A 26 6.19 -6.02 3.60
N LEU A 27 7.15 -5.65 4.45
CA LEU A 27 7.65 -6.53 5.50
C LEU A 27 6.56 -6.89 6.52
N LYS A 28 5.72 -5.93 6.93
CA LYS A 28 4.56 -6.19 7.80
C LYS A 28 3.57 -7.17 7.15
N LEU A 29 3.30 -7.05 5.84
CA LEU A 29 2.44 -8.00 5.13
C LEU A 29 3.02 -9.42 5.12
N ILE A 30 4.35 -9.53 5.00
CA ILE A 30 5.07 -10.82 5.01
C ILE A 30 5.11 -11.44 6.40
N LEU A 31 5.30 -10.64 7.45
CA LEU A 31 5.50 -11.13 8.82
C LEU A 31 4.23 -11.24 9.65
N ALA A 32 3.09 -10.72 9.18
CA ALA A 32 1.83 -10.76 9.92
C ALA A 32 1.45 -12.17 10.37
N GLU A 33 1.00 -12.29 11.61
CA GLU A 33 0.54 -13.50 12.27
C GLU A 33 -0.99 -13.50 12.41
N PRO A 34 -1.63 -14.68 12.54
CA PRO A 34 -3.08 -14.77 12.68
C PRO A 34 -3.64 -13.89 13.80
N GLY A 35 -4.66 -13.08 13.48
CA GLY A 35 -5.27 -12.12 14.40
C GLY A 35 -4.66 -10.71 14.36
N ASP A 36 -3.57 -10.50 13.62
CA ASP A 36 -2.92 -9.19 13.54
C ASP A 36 -3.79 -8.13 12.89
N THR A 37 -3.62 -6.90 13.38
CA THR A 37 -4.12 -5.68 12.71
C THR A 37 -2.94 -4.81 12.29
N ILE A 38 -2.69 -4.73 10.98
CA ILE A 38 -1.71 -3.83 10.39
C ILE A 38 -2.37 -2.44 10.21
N LYS A 39 -1.95 -1.49 11.04
CA LYS A 39 -2.43 -0.10 10.96
C LYS A 39 -1.60 0.74 10.01
N LEU A 40 -2.28 1.51 9.18
CA LEU A 40 -1.70 2.53 8.31
C LEU A 40 -2.09 3.92 8.83
N GLU A 41 -1.09 4.78 8.98
CA GLU A 41 -1.30 6.16 9.41
C GLU A 41 -1.99 6.99 8.33
N SER A 42 -2.46 8.18 8.70
CA SER A 42 -2.98 9.13 7.73
C SER A 42 -1.83 9.67 6.86
N GLY A 43 -2.04 9.73 5.55
CA GLY A 43 -1.06 10.22 4.60
C GLY A 43 -1.30 9.75 3.17
N LEU A 44 -0.48 10.27 2.27
CA LEU A 44 -0.32 9.78 0.90
C LEU A 44 1.02 9.07 0.81
N PHE A 45 0.99 7.81 0.42
CA PHE A 45 2.14 6.93 0.38
C PHE A 45 2.41 6.51 -1.07
N PRO A 46 3.45 7.05 -1.72
CA PRO A 46 3.89 6.59 -3.02
C PRO A 46 4.46 5.18 -2.94
N ILE A 47 4.04 4.32 -3.86
CA ILE A 47 4.48 2.92 -3.97
C ILE A 47 4.92 2.65 -5.40
N LEU A 48 6.08 2.01 -5.54
CA LEU A 48 6.73 1.76 -6.83
C LEU A 48 6.48 0.35 -7.38
N GLY A 49 6.29 -0.65 -6.51
CA GLY A 49 6.00 -2.04 -6.88
C GLY A 49 4.61 -2.51 -6.43
N THR A 50 4.27 -3.76 -6.76
CA THR A 50 3.09 -4.43 -6.19
C THR A 50 3.31 -4.75 -4.71
N LEU A 51 2.39 -4.36 -3.83
CA LEU A 51 2.34 -4.88 -2.46
C LEU A 51 1.72 -6.28 -2.44
N SER A 52 2.32 -7.23 -1.72
CA SER A 52 1.88 -8.63 -1.73
C SER A 52 1.68 -9.20 -0.32
N MET A 53 0.55 -9.86 -0.10
CA MET A 53 0.26 -10.70 1.07
C MET A 53 -0.06 -12.12 0.57
N GLU A 54 0.67 -13.11 1.08
CA GLU A 54 0.50 -14.51 0.68
C GLU A 54 0.44 -15.44 1.90
N GLY A 55 -0.47 -16.42 1.86
CA GLY A 55 -0.51 -17.48 2.87
C GLY A 55 -0.92 -17.01 4.26
N LYS A 56 -1.69 -15.91 4.36
CA LYS A 56 -2.08 -15.30 5.64
C LYS A 56 -3.52 -15.62 6.01
N GLU A 57 -3.78 -15.68 7.30
CA GLU A 57 -5.11 -15.92 7.85
C GLU A 57 -5.46 -14.93 8.95
N ASP A 58 -6.74 -14.56 9.05
CA ASP A 58 -7.28 -13.71 10.12
C ASP A 58 -6.58 -12.34 10.27
N ILE A 59 -6.23 -11.69 9.16
CA ILE A 59 -5.54 -10.39 9.16
C ILE A 59 -6.50 -9.23 8.88
N VAL A 60 -6.30 -8.12 9.61
CA VAL A 60 -6.92 -6.82 9.30
C VAL A 60 -5.86 -5.83 8.81
N ILE A 61 -6.08 -5.18 7.67
CA ILE A 61 -5.34 -4.01 7.23
C ILE A 61 -6.26 -2.80 7.36
N ARG A 62 -5.90 -1.85 8.24
CA ARG A 62 -6.75 -0.70 8.59
C ARG A 62 -6.02 0.62 8.38
N GLY A 63 -6.58 1.50 7.57
CA GLY A 63 -6.11 2.88 7.44
C GLY A 63 -6.83 3.88 8.36
N ALA A 64 -6.49 5.16 8.20
CA ALA A 64 -7.07 6.28 8.94
C ALA A 64 -8.35 6.85 8.28
N GLY A 65 -8.92 6.16 7.29
CA GLY A 65 -10.13 6.51 6.56
C GLY A 65 -9.91 6.53 5.05
N MET A 66 -10.98 6.38 4.25
CA MET A 66 -10.88 6.39 2.77
C MET A 66 -10.15 7.61 2.22
N ASN A 67 -10.32 8.78 2.82
CA ASN A 67 -9.60 10.00 2.42
C ASN A 67 -8.41 10.31 3.34
N GLY A 68 -8.21 9.50 4.39
CA GLY A 68 -7.16 9.66 5.39
C GLY A 68 -5.89 8.92 5.02
N THR A 69 -5.99 7.72 4.44
CA THR A 69 -4.84 6.92 3.99
C THR A 69 -4.97 6.60 2.50
N ILE A 70 -3.99 7.03 1.71
CA ILE A 70 -3.95 6.82 0.24
C ILE A 70 -2.64 6.11 -0.11
N LEU A 71 -2.75 4.87 -0.60
CA LEU A 71 -1.66 4.14 -1.25
C LEU A 71 -1.66 4.51 -2.73
N SER A 72 -0.69 5.31 -3.16
CA SER A 72 -0.61 5.87 -4.50
C SER A 72 0.42 5.14 -5.36
N PHE A 73 -0.05 4.57 -6.46
CA PHE A 73 0.73 3.81 -7.43
C PHE A 73 0.96 4.60 -8.73
N ALA A 74 0.70 5.93 -8.72
CA ALA A 74 0.88 6.79 -9.89
C ALA A 74 2.29 6.75 -10.49
N GLY A 75 3.30 6.38 -9.68
CA GLY A 75 4.69 6.19 -10.09
C GLY A 75 5.12 4.73 -10.24
N GLN A 76 4.20 3.77 -10.27
CA GLN A 76 4.49 2.33 -10.27
C GLN A 76 5.44 1.99 -11.43
N VAL A 77 6.58 1.35 -11.12
CA VAL A 77 7.58 0.91 -12.11
C VAL A 77 7.58 -0.60 -12.28
N GLU A 78 7.13 -1.35 -11.28
CA GLU A 78 7.11 -2.82 -11.27
C GLU A 78 5.71 -3.37 -11.00
N GLY A 79 5.38 -4.47 -11.69
CA GLY A 79 4.07 -5.11 -11.59
C GLY A 79 2.95 -4.28 -12.22
N ALA A 80 1.72 -4.75 -12.04
CA ALA A 80 0.52 -4.05 -12.48
C ALA A 80 -0.55 -3.96 -11.39
N GLN A 81 -0.35 -4.61 -10.24
CA GLN A 81 -1.32 -4.61 -9.16
C GLN A 81 -0.94 -3.56 -8.11
N GLY A 82 -1.93 -2.99 -7.43
CA GLY A 82 -1.69 -2.21 -6.23
C GLY A 82 -1.38 -3.13 -5.04
N LEU A 83 -2.42 -3.80 -4.53
CA LEU A 83 -2.33 -4.80 -3.47
C LEU A 83 -2.76 -6.18 -3.99
N SER A 84 -1.85 -7.16 -3.93
CA SER A 84 -2.08 -8.56 -4.30
C SER A 84 -2.25 -9.42 -3.05
N ILE A 85 -3.39 -10.10 -2.91
CA ILE A 85 -3.72 -10.99 -1.79
C ILE A 85 -3.94 -12.39 -2.35
N THR A 86 -3.05 -13.33 -2.03
CA THR A 86 -3.06 -14.67 -2.62
C THR A 86 -3.04 -15.75 -1.54
N ASN A 87 -3.78 -16.85 -1.71
CA ASN A 87 -3.78 -18.00 -0.78
C ASN A 87 -4.07 -17.59 0.69
N CYS A 88 -5.05 -16.72 0.92
CA CYS A 88 -5.35 -16.18 2.25
C CYS A 88 -6.74 -16.59 2.76
N THR A 89 -6.96 -16.52 4.07
CA THR A 89 -8.26 -16.82 4.71
C THR A 89 -8.67 -15.68 5.62
N ASN A 90 -9.94 -15.26 5.56
CA ASN A 90 -10.50 -14.23 6.45
C ASN A 90 -9.68 -12.93 6.55
N ILE A 91 -9.49 -12.25 5.41
CA ILE A 91 -8.79 -10.97 5.36
C ILE A 91 -9.79 -9.81 5.40
N THR A 92 -9.54 -8.80 6.23
CA THR A 92 -10.30 -7.54 6.23
C THR A 92 -9.42 -6.39 5.76
N LEU A 93 -9.88 -5.69 4.73
CA LEU A 93 -9.32 -4.43 4.26
C LEU A 93 -10.28 -3.31 4.62
N GLU A 94 -9.81 -2.29 5.34
CA GLU A 94 -10.68 -1.19 5.72
C GLU A 94 -10.00 0.17 5.86
N ASP A 95 -10.77 1.22 5.55
CA ASP A 95 -10.40 2.61 5.83
C ASP A 95 -9.18 3.14 5.07
N PHE A 96 -9.01 2.78 3.80
CA PHE A 96 -7.97 3.35 2.94
C PHE A 96 -8.36 3.41 1.45
N THR A 97 -7.57 4.12 0.66
CA THR A 97 -7.66 4.17 -0.80
C THR A 97 -6.44 3.49 -1.43
N VAL A 98 -6.68 2.70 -2.48
CA VAL A 98 -5.67 2.33 -3.48
C VAL A 98 -5.91 3.15 -4.74
N GLN A 99 -4.89 3.89 -5.16
CA GLN A 99 -5.01 4.86 -6.24
C GLN A 99 -3.98 4.63 -7.33
N ASP A 100 -4.42 4.73 -8.59
CA ASP A 100 -3.57 4.81 -9.79
C ASP A 100 -2.63 3.61 -9.99
N ALA A 101 -3.04 2.40 -9.58
CA ALA A 101 -2.33 1.18 -9.97
C ALA A 101 -2.38 1.01 -11.50
N LYS A 102 -1.31 0.50 -12.13
CA LYS A 102 -1.28 0.32 -13.59
C LYS A 102 -2.37 -0.62 -14.12
N GLY A 103 -2.77 -1.60 -13.33
CA GLY A 103 -3.80 -2.61 -13.61
C GLY A 103 -4.74 -2.73 -12.41
N ASP A 104 -4.89 -3.93 -11.84
CA ASP A 104 -5.84 -4.15 -10.74
C ASP A 104 -5.44 -3.36 -9.48
N ALA A 105 -6.31 -2.50 -8.95
CA ALA A 105 -6.03 -1.80 -7.69
C ALA A 105 -5.82 -2.79 -6.53
N ILE A 106 -6.77 -3.71 -6.34
CA ILE A 106 -6.66 -4.80 -5.37
C ILE A 106 -7.01 -6.10 -6.08
N LYS A 107 -6.07 -7.05 -6.06
CA LYS A 107 -6.24 -8.36 -6.66
C LYS A 107 -6.32 -9.41 -5.57
N CYS A 108 -7.32 -10.28 -5.63
CA CYS A 108 -7.50 -11.36 -4.67
C CYS A 108 -7.60 -12.69 -5.42
N GLN A 109 -6.72 -13.63 -5.10
CA GLN A 109 -6.65 -14.94 -5.76
C GLN A 109 -6.58 -16.05 -4.72
N TYR A 110 -7.41 -17.08 -4.87
CA TYR A 110 -7.46 -18.21 -3.92
C TYR A 110 -7.67 -17.75 -2.47
N VAL A 111 -8.56 -16.78 -2.26
CA VAL A 111 -8.86 -16.22 -0.95
C VAL A 111 -10.20 -16.78 -0.45
N ASN A 112 -10.19 -17.38 0.74
CA ASN A 112 -11.41 -17.85 1.41
C ASN A 112 -11.84 -16.85 2.49
N GLY A 113 -12.79 -15.98 2.17
CA GLY A 113 -13.25 -14.93 3.06
C GLY A 113 -12.41 -13.66 2.94
N ILE A 114 -13.00 -12.63 2.35
CA ILE A 114 -12.43 -11.30 2.27
C ILE A 114 -13.51 -10.25 2.52
N THR A 115 -13.19 -9.24 3.32
CA THR A 115 -14.08 -8.11 3.62
C THR A 115 -13.42 -6.82 3.15
N PHE A 116 -14.13 -6.06 2.32
CA PHE A 116 -13.78 -4.67 2.01
C PHE A 116 -14.75 -3.76 2.76
N ARG A 117 -14.22 -2.91 3.65
CA ARG A 117 -15.05 -2.00 4.44
C ARG A 117 -14.51 -0.58 4.32
N ARG A 118 -15.26 0.30 3.63
CA ARG A 118 -14.81 1.68 3.37
C ARG A 118 -13.41 1.68 2.73
N VAL A 119 -13.28 0.91 1.65
CA VAL A 119 -12.08 0.88 0.81
C VAL A 119 -12.43 1.55 -0.51
N LYS A 120 -11.54 2.39 -1.03
CA LYS A 120 -11.69 3.01 -2.35
C LYS A 120 -10.63 2.45 -3.30
N ALA A 121 -11.03 2.12 -4.52
CA ALA A 121 -10.13 1.98 -5.65
C ALA A 121 -10.42 3.12 -6.62
N GLN A 122 -9.40 3.86 -7.08
CA GLN A 122 -9.61 4.96 -8.03
C GLN A 122 -8.46 5.11 -9.02
N TRP A 123 -8.82 5.54 -10.24
CA TRP A 123 -7.89 5.98 -11.28
C TRP A 123 -8.27 7.40 -11.66
N LEU A 124 -7.38 8.36 -11.41
CA LEU A 124 -7.68 9.78 -11.62
C LEU A 124 -7.43 10.24 -13.06
N GLY A 125 -6.58 9.51 -13.79
CA GLY A 125 -6.18 9.83 -15.16
C GLY A 125 -6.72 8.86 -16.21
N GLY A 126 -7.79 8.12 -15.88
CA GLY A 126 -8.44 7.19 -16.80
C GLY A 126 -8.97 7.84 -18.08
#